data_AF-A0A936TBS0-F1
#
_entry.id   AF-A0A936TBS0-F1
#
_cell.length_a   1.000
_cell.length_b   1.000
_cell.length_c   1.000
_cell.angle_alpha   90.00
_cell.angle_beta   90.00
_cell.angle_gamma   90.00
#
_symmetry.space_group_name_H-M   'P 1'
#
loop_
_entity.id
_entity.type
_entity.pdbx_description
1 polymer ?
#
loop_
_entity_poly.entity_id
_entity_poly.type
_entity_poly.pdbx_seq_one_letter_code
_entity_poly.pdbx_strand_id
1 'polypeptide(L)'
;MGQFLPVLALVILGALFAGISSLLGRLLNPPQPNPRKNAPYECGIVDQVDVSSRFPVKFYLVAMIFIVFDIEIIFLYPFTQIFRELGGFGLGDIVLFSATLFIPFLFLVSNGALDWGPIKRLRKSDIRIGAHRTTTTTVRRVGTEGRGAVVDIPTPRPETEAA
;
A
#
# COMPACT_ATOMS: atom_id res chain seq x y z
N MET A 1 -36.25 -18.54 14.57
CA MET A 1 -35.25 -19.40 13.90
C MET A 1 -35.44 -19.51 12.38
N GLY A 2 -36.66 -19.67 11.85
CA GLY A 2 -36.89 -19.75 10.40
C GLY A 2 -36.50 -18.49 9.59
N GLN A 3 -36.35 -17.34 10.25
CA GLN A 3 -36.03 -16.05 9.61
C GLN A 3 -34.55 -15.89 9.23
N PHE A 4 -33.65 -16.72 9.80
CA PHE A 4 -32.24 -16.77 9.41
C PHE A 4 -31.98 -17.72 8.23
N LEU A 5 -32.95 -18.58 7.91
CA LEU A 5 -32.84 -19.55 6.81
C LEU A 5 -32.63 -18.86 5.45
N PRO A 6 -33.35 -17.77 5.10
CA PRO A 6 -33.08 -17.01 3.88
C PRO A 6 -31.67 -16.39 3.84
N VAL A 7 -31.18 -15.88 4.98
CA VAL A 7 -29.84 -15.28 5.07
C VAL A 7 -28.77 -16.33 4.80
N LEU A 8 -28.87 -17.48 5.47
CA LEU A 8 -27.96 -18.59 5.27
C LEU A 8 -28.03 -19.15 3.84
N ALA A 9 -29.23 -19.25 3.27
CA ALA A 9 -29.42 -19.66 1.88
C ALA A 9 -28.74 -18.69 0.90
N LEU A 10 -28.84 -17.38 1.12
CA LEU A 10 -28.16 -16.37 0.28
C LEU A 10 -26.64 -16.45 0.39
N VAL A 11 -26.10 -16.65 1.59
CA VAL A 11 -24.65 -16.82 1.79
C VAL A 11 -24.16 -18.07 1.05
N ILE A 12 -24.87 -19.20 1.18
CA ILE A 12 -24.54 -20.43 0.47
C ILE A 12 -24.65 -20.24 -1.04
N LEU A 13 -25.74 -19.63 -1.53
CA LEU A 13 -25.94 -19.38 -2.95
C LEU A 13 -24.84 -18.47 -3.52
N GLY A 14 -24.47 -17.41 -2.80
CA GLY A 14 -23.38 -16.52 -3.20
C GLY A 14 -22.02 -17.22 -3.25
N ALA A 15 -21.70 -18.03 -2.24
CA ALA A 15 -20.49 -18.83 -2.21
C ALA A 15 -20.47 -19.88 -3.34
N LEU A 16 -21.60 -20.53 -3.60
CA LEU A 16 -21.77 -21.52 -4.66
C LEU A 16 -21.62 -20.86 -6.04
N PHE A 17 -22.24 -19.69 -6.24
CA PHE A 17 -22.11 -18.93 -7.48
C PHE A 17 -20.67 -18.49 -7.73
N ALA A 18 -19.98 -17.94 -6.72
CA ALA A 18 -18.57 -17.58 -6.82
C ALA A 18 -17.68 -18.81 -7.11
N GLY A 19 -17.94 -19.93 -6.44
CA GLY A 19 -17.22 -21.19 -6.63
C GLY A 19 -17.43 -21.77 -8.04
N ILE A 20 -18.67 -21.88 -8.50
CA ILE A 20 -19.02 -22.36 -9.84
C ILE A 20 -18.44 -21.43 -10.90
N SER A 21 -18.57 -20.11 -10.75
CA SER A 21 -18.02 -19.14 -11.69
C SER A 21 -16.49 -19.27 -11.81
N SER A 22 -15.79 -19.39 -10.69
CA SER A 22 -14.34 -19.60 -10.66
C SER A 22 -13.93 -20.93 -11.31
N LEU A 23 -14.66 -22.02 -11.03
CA LEU A 23 -14.40 -23.33 -11.61
C LEU A 23 -14.67 -23.35 -13.13
N LEU A 24 -15.79 -22.78 -13.56
CA LEU A 24 -16.16 -22.69 -14.96
C LEU A 24 -15.17 -21.79 -15.71
N GLY A 25 -14.72 -20.69 -15.10
CA GLY A 25 -13.66 -19.84 -15.64
C GLY A 25 -12.35 -20.59 -15.86
N ARG A 26 -11.96 -21.50 -14.96
CA ARG A 26 -10.78 -22.36 -15.12
C ARG A 26 -10.97 -23.48 -16.16
N LEU A 27 -12.19 -24.00 -16.29
CA LEU A 27 -12.49 -25.09 -17.24
C LEU A 27 -12.62 -24.57 -18.69
N LEU A 28 -13.26 -23.41 -18.86
CA LEU A 28 -13.45 -22.77 -20.17
C LEU A 28 -12.18 -22.08 -20.69
N ASN A 29 -11.26 -21.70 -19.81
CA ASN A 29 -9.97 -21.11 -20.18
C ASN A 29 -8.83 -22.08 -19.88
N PRO A 30 -8.40 -22.91 -20.85
CA PRO A 30 -7.30 -23.84 -20.66
C PRO A 30 -6.06 -23.12 -20.12
N PRO A 31 -5.46 -23.57 -19.02
CA PRO A 31 -4.29 -22.93 -18.46
C PRO A 31 -3.14 -23.04 -19.47
N GLN A 32 -2.63 -21.89 -19.92
CA GLN A 32 -1.42 -21.78 -20.73
C GLN A 32 -0.29 -21.21 -19.87
N PRO A 33 0.35 -22.03 -19.01
CA PRO A 33 1.40 -21.56 -18.12
C PRO A 33 2.58 -21.09 -18.96
N ASN A 34 2.95 -19.82 -18.83
CA ASN A 34 4.13 -19.26 -19.44
C ASN A 34 4.94 -18.60 -18.32
N PRO A 35 6.25 -18.87 -18.19
CA PRO A 35 7.10 -18.24 -17.17
C PRO A 35 6.97 -16.71 -17.13
N ARG A 36 6.79 -16.07 -18.29
CA ARG A 36 6.58 -14.61 -18.39
C ARG A 36 5.20 -14.15 -17.91
N LYS A 37 4.16 -15.00 -18.00
CA LYS A 37 2.80 -14.69 -17.51
C LYS A 37 2.68 -14.86 -15.99
N ASN A 38 3.52 -15.72 -15.41
CA ASN A 38 3.51 -16.06 -13.98
C ASN A 38 4.54 -15.25 -13.16
N ALA A 39 5.38 -14.46 -13.82
CA ALA A 39 6.33 -13.58 -13.16
C ALA A 39 5.61 -12.37 -12.54
N PRO A 40 6.03 -11.88 -11.36
CA PRO A 40 5.54 -10.62 -10.82
C PRO A 40 5.77 -9.45 -11.78
N TYR A 41 4.92 -8.44 -11.66
CA TYR A 41 5.00 -7.25 -12.52
C TYR A 41 6.05 -6.28 -11.96
N GLU A 42 7.21 -6.22 -12.63
CA GLU A 42 8.31 -5.29 -12.34
C GLU A 42 8.73 -4.49 -13.58
N CYS A 43 7.75 -4.03 -14.37
CA CYS A 43 7.99 -3.24 -15.60
C CYS A 43 8.93 -3.91 -16.62
N GLY A 44 9.01 -5.24 -16.64
CA GLY A 44 9.86 -6.01 -17.57
C GLY A 44 11.29 -6.28 -17.07
N ILE A 45 11.61 -5.89 -15.84
CA ILE A 45 12.87 -6.22 -15.16
C ILE A 45 12.70 -7.59 -14.46
N VAL A 46 13.75 -8.39 -14.45
CA VAL A 46 13.77 -9.66 -13.69
C VAL A 46 13.87 -9.32 -12.22
N ASP A 47 12.91 -9.81 -11.42
CA ASP A 47 12.87 -9.62 -9.97
C ASP A 47 14.22 -9.98 -9.33
N GLN A 48 14.94 -8.97 -8.88
CA GLN A 48 16.10 -9.13 -8.01
C GLN A 48 15.56 -9.09 -6.59
N VAL A 49 15.47 -10.26 -5.97
CA VAL A 49 14.94 -10.42 -4.61
C VAL A 49 15.64 -9.47 -3.65
N ASP A 50 14.87 -8.57 -3.05
CA ASP A 50 14.93 -8.33 -1.60
C ASP A 50 13.54 -7.90 -1.09
N VAL A 51 12.67 -8.89 -0.84
CA VAL A 51 11.26 -8.71 -0.43
C VAL A 51 11.09 -8.26 1.02
N SER A 52 12.19 -8.07 1.77
CA SER A 52 12.14 -7.70 3.19
C SER A 52 12.22 -6.18 3.39
N SER A 53 11.33 -5.42 2.75
CA SER A 53 11.13 -4.03 3.17
C SER A 53 10.19 -4.00 4.37
N ARG A 54 10.54 -3.22 5.40
CA ARG A 54 9.66 -3.03 6.56
C ARG A 54 8.44 -2.24 6.10
N PHE A 55 7.27 -2.86 6.17
CA PHE A 55 6.02 -2.16 5.93
C PHE A 55 5.85 -1.01 6.94
N PRO A 56 5.35 0.16 6.51
CA PRO A 56 5.10 1.28 7.41
C PRO A 56 4.17 0.91 8.55
N VAL A 57 4.54 1.27 9.79
CA VAL A 57 3.71 1.04 11.00
C VAL A 57 2.38 1.82 10.95
N LYS A 58 2.22 2.76 10.02
CA LYS A 58 1.02 3.57 9.85
C LYS A 58 -0.25 2.72 9.67
N PHE A 59 -0.15 1.58 8.98
CA PHE A 59 -1.28 0.64 8.82
C PHE A 59 -1.74 0.05 10.15
N TYR A 60 -0.81 -0.23 11.06
CA TYR A 60 -1.13 -0.71 12.41
C TYR A 60 -1.83 0.36 13.25
N LEU A 61 -1.39 1.62 13.17
CA LEU A 61 -2.04 2.73 13.89
C LEU A 61 -3.49 2.90 13.45
N VAL A 62 -3.76 2.85 12.15
CA VAL A 62 -5.13 2.92 11.62
C VAL A 62 -5.98 1.72 12.08
N ALA A 63 -5.43 0.50 12.02
CA ALA A 63 -6.15 -0.69 12.50
C ALA A 63 -6.46 -0.63 14.00
N MET A 64 -5.51 -0.17 14.81
CA MET A 64 -5.70 -0.03 16.26
C MET A 64 -6.80 1.00 16.59
N ILE A 65 -6.80 2.14 15.90
CA ILE A 65 -7.84 3.17 16.04
C ILE A 65 -9.22 2.61 15.63
N PHE A 66 -9.27 1.85 14.53
CA PHE A 66 -10.51 1.24 14.05
C PHE A 66 -11.11 0.27 15.08
N ILE A 67 -10.29 -0.57 15.72
CA ILE A 67 -10.77 -1.50 16.75
C ILE A 67 -11.40 -0.78 17.93
N VAL A 68 -10.79 0.32 18.41
CA VAL A 68 -11.34 1.10 19.53
C VAL A 68 -12.68 1.75 19.15
N PHE A 69 -12.78 2.30 17.95
CA PHE A 69 -14.01 2.89 17.44
C PHE A 69 -15.12 1.83 17.19
N ASP A 70 -14.76 0.64 16.71
CA ASP A 70 -15.71 -0.47 16.51
C ASP A 70 -16.29 -0.95 17.87
N ILE A 71 -15.44 -1.00 18.90
CA ILE A 71 -15.89 -1.26 20.27
C ILE A 71 -16.82 -0.13 20.77
N GLU A 72 -16.59 1.13 20.45
CA GLU A 72 -17.53 2.20 20.82
C GLU A 72 -18.93 1.96 20.22
N ILE A 73 -19.00 1.55 18.95
CA ILE A 73 -20.25 1.24 18.25
C ILE A 73 -20.95 0.03 18.87
N ILE A 74 -20.22 -1.02 19.27
CA ILE A 74 -20.83 -2.20 19.88
C ILE A 74 -21.57 -1.87 21.17
N PHE A 75 -21.11 -0.86 21.92
CA PHE A 75 -21.77 -0.38 23.14
C PHE A 75 -22.93 0.59 22.84
N LEU A 76 -22.85 1.36 21.75
CA LEU A 76 -23.95 2.20 21.29
C LEU A 76 -25.15 1.39 20.81
N TYR A 77 -24.93 0.21 20.22
CA TYR A 77 -26.01 -0.63 19.68
C TYR A 77 -27.09 -0.99 20.71
N PRO A 78 -26.79 -1.64 21.85
CA PRO A 78 -27.80 -1.97 22.85
C PRO A 78 -28.45 -0.71 23.44
N PHE A 79 -27.70 0.38 23.61
CA PHE A 79 -28.24 1.65 24.09
C PHE A 79 -29.37 2.17 23.19
N THR A 80 -29.19 2.15 21.87
CA THR A 80 -30.24 2.61 20.94
C THR A 80 -31.51 1.78 21.04
N GLN A 81 -31.40 0.49 21.36
CA GLN A 81 -32.54 -0.40 21.54
C GLN A 81 -33.34 -0.10 22.82
N ILE A 82 -32.66 0.26 23.91
CA ILE A 82 -33.29 0.52 25.23
C ILE A 82 -33.46 2.02 25.54
N PHE A 83 -33.15 2.91 24.59
CA PHE A 83 -33.16 4.37 24.78
C PHE A 83 -34.46 4.89 25.40
N ARG A 84 -35.61 4.31 25.01
CA ARG A 84 -36.93 4.71 25.50
C ARG A 84 -37.13 4.44 27.00
N GLU A 85 -36.45 3.45 27.55
CA GLU A 85 -36.54 3.07 28.97
C GLU A 85 -35.60 3.90 29.84
N LEU A 86 -34.40 4.23 29.34
CA LEU A 86 -33.39 4.99 30.07
C LEU A 86 -33.61 6.52 29.99
N GLY A 87 -34.27 7.01 28.94
CA GLY A 87 -34.57 8.42 28.75
C GLY A 87 -33.32 9.32 28.81
N GLY A 88 -33.45 10.49 29.43
CA GLY A 88 -32.36 11.47 29.52
C GLY A 88 -31.16 11.03 30.37
N PHE A 89 -31.35 10.11 31.31
CA PHE A 89 -30.27 9.60 32.14
C PHE A 89 -29.28 8.76 31.32
N GLY A 90 -29.79 7.80 30.52
CA GLY A 90 -28.95 7.00 29.63
C GLY A 90 -28.28 7.84 28.54
N LEU A 91 -28.92 8.92 28.09
CA LEU A 91 -28.30 9.86 27.16
C LEU A 91 -27.06 10.53 27.79
N GLY A 92 -27.10 10.87 29.08
CA GLY A 92 -25.95 11.39 29.80
C GLY A 92 -24.80 10.37 29.86
N ASP A 93 -25.11 9.14 30.23
CA ASP A 93 -24.12 8.06 30.33
C ASP A 93 -23.47 7.74 28.98
N ILE A 94 -24.25 7.68 27.89
CA ILE A 94 -23.70 7.35 26.57
C ILE A 94 -22.83 8.49 26.02
N VAL A 95 -23.19 9.74 26.29
CA VAL A 95 -22.39 10.90 25.90
C VAL A 95 -21.08 10.93 26.70
N LEU A 96 -21.14 10.64 28.00
CA LEU A 96 -19.94 10.56 28.84
C LEU A 96 -19.02 9.40 28.41
N PHE A 97 -19.60 8.24 28.12
CA PHE A 97 -18.88 7.08 27.59
C PHE A 97 -18.21 7.39 26.24
N SER A 98 -18.98 7.93 25.28
CA SER A 98 -18.48 8.31 23.96
C SER A 98 -17.38 9.36 24.08
N ALA A 99 -17.58 10.43 24.85
CA ALA A 99 -16.56 11.45 25.05
C ALA A 99 -15.25 10.87 25.62
N THR A 100 -15.34 9.93 26.57
CA THR A 100 -14.17 9.29 27.19
C THR A 100 -13.33 8.49 26.18
N LEU A 101 -13.96 7.79 25.23
CA LEU A 101 -13.27 7.04 24.17
C LEU A 101 -12.87 7.93 22.99
N PHE A 102 -13.68 8.94 22.69
CA PHE A 102 -13.48 9.86 21.57
C PHE A 102 -12.33 10.86 21.81
N ILE A 103 -12.07 11.25 23.06
CA ILE A 103 -10.94 12.14 23.40
C ILE A 103 -9.57 11.51 23.02
N PRO A 104 -9.24 10.27 23.45
CA PRO A 104 -8.03 9.57 23.00
C PRO A 104 -7.95 9.39 21.48
N PHE A 105 -9.08 9.13 20.83
CA PHE A 105 -9.16 9.07 19.36
C PHE A 105 -8.70 10.40 18.74
N LEU A 106 -9.31 11.52 19.14
CA LEU A 106 -8.94 12.85 18.65
C LEU A 106 -7.48 13.18 18.95
N PHE A 107 -6.97 12.78 20.12
CA PHE A 107 -5.56 12.95 20.48
C PHE A 107 -4.65 12.17 19.51
N LEU A 108 -4.94 10.90 19.20
CA LEU A 108 -4.15 10.12 18.25
C LEU A 108 -4.16 10.73 16.84
N VAL A 109 -5.32 11.17 16.37
CA VAL A 109 -5.45 11.84 15.07
C VAL A 109 -4.64 13.14 15.05
N SER A 110 -4.72 13.94 16.11
CA SER A 110 -3.97 15.20 16.23
C SER A 110 -2.45 14.99 16.27
N ASN A 111 -1.99 13.86 16.81
CA ASN A 111 -0.58 13.46 16.81
C ASN A 111 -0.09 12.91 15.46
N GLY A 112 -0.92 12.93 14.42
CA GLY A 112 -0.53 12.52 13.08
C GLY A 112 -0.57 11.01 12.86
N ALA A 113 -1.39 10.27 13.62
CA ALA A 113 -1.64 8.84 13.34
C ALA A 113 -2.19 8.61 11.91
N LEU A 114 -2.85 9.63 11.33
CA LEU A 114 -3.35 9.63 9.95
C LEU A 114 -2.48 10.48 9.00
N ASP A 115 -1.25 10.85 9.38
CA ASP A 115 -0.39 11.62 8.49
C ASP A 115 0.24 10.71 7.42
N TRP A 116 -0.36 10.72 6.23
CA TRP A 116 0.12 10.02 5.04
C TRP A 116 1.14 10.84 4.24
N GLY A 117 1.41 12.08 4.66
CA GLY A 117 2.28 13.01 3.95
C GLY A 117 3.75 12.56 3.92
N PRO A 118 4.56 13.19 3.04
CA PRO A 118 6.00 12.98 2.98
C PRO A 118 6.61 13.19 4.37
N ILE A 119 7.44 12.25 4.82
CA ILE A 119 8.16 12.37 6.10
C ILE A 119 8.82 13.76 6.11
N LYS A 120 8.46 14.61 7.08
CA LYS A 120 9.12 15.91 7.28
C LYS A 120 10.61 15.62 7.44
N ARG A 121 11.39 15.79 6.37
CA ARG A 121 12.84 15.68 6.43
C ARG A 121 13.29 16.76 7.38
N LEU A 122 13.65 16.36 8.60
CA LEU A 122 14.39 17.21 9.50
C LEU A 122 15.58 17.71 8.69
N ARG A 123 15.65 19.03 8.52
CA ARG A 123 16.71 19.70 7.77
C ARG A 123 18.03 19.14 8.29
N LYS A 124 18.75 18.42 7.43
CA LYS A 124 20.07 17.88 7.73
C LYS A 124 20.87 19.06 8.26
N SER A 125 21.25 19.04 9.53
CA SER A 125 22.19 20.04 10.06
C SER A 125 23.39 20.03 9.12
N ASP A 126 23.82 21.22 8.69
CA ASP A 126 24.93 21.39 7.77
C ASP A 126 26.18 20.76 8.38
N ILE A 127 26.39 19.47 8.11
CA ILE A 127 27.65 18.80 8.33
C ILE A 127 28.60 19.54 7.39
N ARG A 128 29.40 20.44 7.96
CA ARG A 128 30.51 21.10 7.28
C ARG A 128 31.42 20.00 6.74
N ILE A 129 31.26 19.68 5.47
CA ILE A 129 32.17 18.78 4.76
C ILE A 129 33.49 19.55 4.65
N GLY A 130 34.53 19.07 5.33
CA GLY A 130 35.85 19.68 5.34
C GLY A 130 36.43 19.82 3.93
N ALA A 131 37.28 20.84 3.76
CA ALA A 131 37.87 21.29 2.49
C ALA A 131 38.73 20.25 1.73
N HIS A 132 38.85 19.02 2.22
CA HIS A 132 39.73 17.98 1.66
C HIS A 132 38.98 16.74 1.15
N ARG A 133 37.67 16.83 0.83
CA ARG A 133 36.90 15.71 0.28
C ARG A 133 36.49 15.95 -1.18
N THR A 134 37.25 15.37 -2.10
CA THR A 134 36.96 15.35 -3.54
C THR A 134 35.75 14.47 -3.82
N THR A 135 34.62 15.10 -4.16
CA THR A 135 33.39 14.43 -4.57
C THR A 135 33.00 14.96 -5.94
N THR A 136 33.52 14.37 -7.01
CA THR A 136 33.08 14.72 -8.37
C THR A 136 33.25 13.56 -9.35
N THR A 137 32.66 12.41 -9.04
CA THR A 137 32.20 11.48 -10.09
C THR A 137 31.42 10.33 -9.47
N THR A 138 30.11 10.34 -9.68
CA THR A 138 29.21 9.19 -9.40
C THR A 138 29.31 8.12 -10.49
N VAL A 139 30.12 8.33 -11.53
CA VAL A 139 30.31 7.37 -12.62
C VAL A 139 31.46 6.45 -12.26
N ARG A 140 31.17 5.17 -12.03
CA ARG A 140 32.18 4.10 -12.07
C ARG A 140 32.74 4.09 -13.50
N ARG A 141 34.00 4.50 -13.69
CA ARG A 141 34.66 4.32 -15.00
C ARG A 141 34.70 2.83 -15.29
N VAL A 142 33.89 2.39 -16.25
CA VAL A 142 33.93 1.03 -16.77
C VAL A 142 35.21 0.92 -17.60
N GLY A 143 36.06 -0.05 -17.27
CA GLY A 143 37.28 -0.32 -18.04
C GLY A 143 36.94 -0.67 -19.49
N THR A 144 37.77 -0.24 -20.43
CA THR A 144 37.62 -0.54 -21.86
C THR A 144 38.16 -1.91 -22.26
N GLU A 145 38.37 -2.81 -21.29
CA GLU A 145 38.85 -4.16 -21.54
C GLU A 145 37.81 -4.95 -22.34
N GLY A 146 38.16 -5.36 -23.56
CA GLY A 146 37.31 -6.17 -24.44
C GLY A 146 36.68 -5.44 -25.63
N ARG A 147 36.93 -4.14 -25.85
CA ARG A 147 36.63 -3.52 -27.15
C ARG A 147 37.67 -3.97 -28.18
N GLY A 148 37.28 -4.90 -29.05
CA GLY A 148 38.01 -5.21 -30.28
C GLY A 148 38.26 -3.93 -31.08
N ALA A 149 39.37 -3.91 -31.82
CA ALA A 149 39.86 -2.77 -32.58
C ALA A 149 38.72 -2.03 -33.29
N VAL A 150 38.64 -0.72 -33.05
CA VAL A 150 37.71 0.17 -33.74
C VAL A 150 37.90 -0.03 -35.25
N VAL A 151 36.87 -0.53 -35.91
CA VAL A 151 36.81 -0.59 -37.37
C VAL A 151 36.76 0.87 -37.85
N ASP A 152 37.80 1.32 -38.53
CA ASP A 152 37.80 2.60 -39.23
C ASP A 152 36.71 2.56 -40.30
N ILE A 153 35.58 3.19 -40.02
CA ILE A 153 34.54 3.44 -41.02
C ILE A 153 35.07 4.57 -41.90
N PRO A 154 35.31 4.35 -43.20
CA PRO A 154 35.78 5.41 -44.08
C PRO A 154 34.72 6.52 -44.14
N THR A 155 35.09 7.70 -43.66
CA THR A 155 34.28 8.92 -43.81
C THR A 155 34.11 9.22 -45.30
N PRO A 156 32.88 9.40 -45.81
CA PRO A 156 32.69 9.85 -47.19
C PRO A 156 33.40 11.18 -47.38
N ARG A 157 34.27 11.28 -48.41
CA ARG A 157 34.96 12.53 -48.74
C ARG A 157 33.89 13.57 -49.10
N PRO A 158 34.03 14.83 -48.65
CA PRO A 158 33.19 15.90 -49.15
C PRO A 158 33.39 16.00 -50.66
N GLU A 159 32.31 15.86 -51.42
CA GLU A 159 32.29 16.17 -52.84
C GLU A 159 32.59 17.66 -52.98
N THR A 160 33.82 17.98 -53.39
CA THR A 160 34.21 19.32 -53.81
C THR A 160 33.40 19.70 -55.05
N GLU A 161 32.47 20.62 -54.82
CA GLU A 161 31.99 21.68 -55.70
C GLU A 161 32.96 22.03 -56.86
N ALA A 162 32.46 21.95 -58.11
CA ALA A 162 32.51 23.01 -59.13
C ALA A 162 32.63 22.50 -60.59
N ALA A 163 31.79 23.11 -61.44
CA ALA A 163 31.85 23.26 -62.90
C ALA A 163 31.35 22.12 -63.79
#